data_AF-A0A2W7MCL5-F1
#
_entry.id   AF-A0A2W7MCL5-F1
#
_cell.length_a   1.000
_cell.length_b   1.000
_cell.length_c   1.000
_cell.angle_alpha   90.00
_cell.angle_beta   90.00
_cell.angle_gamma   90.00
#
_symmetry.space_group_name_H-M   'P 1'
#
loop_
_entity.id
_entity.type
_entity.pdbx_description
1 polymer ?
#
loop_
_entity_poly.entity_id
_entity_poly.type
_entity_poly.pdbx_seq_one_letter_code
_entity_poly.pdbx_strand_id
1 'polypeptide(L)'
;MKLELWEENFDDYFKGQVDLEMVEKIQQELKVELPESYINLMSKRNGFYLKKKYFPTATPNSWANNSVYIDFLYGIGEEPGILDSIYLRKEWGIRSKKLLIISADPPMFICLDYRNKKNPSVIFIDVEQNQEIKLANDFQEFISGLVNYIEDVELDSYDLELSEQEIKDYYEKIDLVMQKGKPGEIDRFFTKILSTNKEFIRFMVEKMRQHEKPKVHFNLLLFLLCCAEGENKGIIDDTYLLELLNELSRSKNRDVRDFSLHSLKELNKRLNI
;
A
#
# COMPACT_ATOMS: atom_id res chain seq x y z
N MET A 1 -7.80 -31.73 -5.94
CA MET A 1 -6.88 -30.67 -6.42
C MET A 1 -5.85 -30.44 -5.32
N LYS A 2 -4.57 -30.75 -5.55
CA LYS A 2 -3.52 -30.56 -4.55
C LYS A 2 -3.23 -29.05 -4.51
N LEU A 3 -3.73 -28.38 -3.48
CA LEU A 3 -3.54 -26.96 -3.28
C LEU A 3 -2.08 -26.74 -2.84
N GLU A 4 -1.25 -26.24 -3.75
CA GLU A 4 0.12 -25.79 -3.45
C GLU A 4 0.05 -24.48 -2.64
N LEU A 5 -0.17 -24.59 -1.33
CA LEU A 5 -0.44 -23.44 -0.47
C LEU A 5 0.82 -22.80 0.12
N TRP A 6 1.90 -23.54 0.28
CA TRP A 6 3.09 -23.09 1.00
C TRP A 6 4.36 -23.17 0.17
N GLU A 7 5.31 -22.29 0.46
CA GLU A 7 6.66 -22.33 -0.12
C GLU A 7 7.45 -23.56 0.38
N GLU A 8 8.34 -24.09 -0.46
CA GLU A 8 9.08 -25.33 -0.15
C GLU A 8 10.41 -25.06 0.58
N ASN A 9 10.99 -23.87 0.45
CA ASN A 9 12.30 -23.52 1.01
C ASN A 9 12.18 -22.35 2.00
N PHE A 10 12.96 -22.41 3.09
CA PHE A 10 13.00 -21.45 4.21
C PHE A 10 11.66 -21.25 4.92
N ASP A 11 11.39 -22.06 5.94
CA ASP A 11 10.18 -21.92 6.76
C ASP A 11 10.53 -21.66 8.22
N ASP A 12 10.96 -20.44 8.50
CA ASP A 12 11.15 -19.93 9.87
C ASP A 12 9.84 -19.95 10.67
N TYR A 13 8.69 -20.06 9.98
CA TYR A 13 7.36 -20.18 10.58
C TYR A 13 6.90 -21.62 10.78
N PHE A 14 7.65 -22.64 10.32
CA PHE A 14 7.28 -24.03 10.55
C PHE A 14 7.57 -24.45 11.99
N LYS A 15 6.52 -24.82 12.72
CA LYS A 15 6.57 -25.12 14.16
C LYS A 15 6.58 -26.62 14.49
N GLY A 16 6.84 -27.49 13.51
CA GLY A 16 6.81 -28.94 13.71
C GLY A 16 5.40 -29.52 13.64
N GLN A 17 5.16 -30.66 14.29
CA GLN A 17 3.85 -31.30 14.31
C GLN A 17 2.94 -30.67 15.37
N VAL A 18 1.66 -30.54 15.03
CA VAL A 18 0.59 -30.21 15.98
C VAL A 18 -0.03 -31.51 16.47
N ASP A 19 -0.05 -31.72 17.77
CA ASP A 19 -0.88 -32.75 18.41
C ASP A 19 -2.13 -32.14 19.04
N LEU A 20 -3.07 -33.02 19.41
CA LEU A 20 -4.37 -32.61 19.97
C LEU A 20 -4.22 -31.93 21.34
N GLU A 21 -3.26 -32.38 22.15
CA GLU A 21 -3.02 -31.83 23.49
C GLU A 21 -2.55 -30.37 23.41
N MET A 22 -1.66 -30.07 22.46
CA MET A 22 -1.21 -28.71 22.16
C MET A 22 -2.38 -27.83 21.69
N VAL A 23 -3.23 -28.32 20.80
CA VAL A 23 -4.41 -27.57 20.33
C VAL A 23 -5.35 -27.23 21.49
N GLU A 24 -5.64 -28.22 22.35
CA GLU A 24 -6.49 -28.01 23.52
C GLU A 24 -5.91 -26.97 24.49
N LYS A 25 -4.61 -27.07 24.80
CA LYS A 25 -3.91 -26.10 25.65
C LYS A 25 -3.99 -24.68 25.09
N ILE A 26 -3.71 -24.51 23.79
CA ILE A 26 -3.70 -23.20 23.12
C ILE A 26 -5.10 -22.59 23.07
N GLN A 27 -6.13 -23.40 22.78
CA GLN A 27 -7.52 -22.94 22.81
C GLN A 27 -7.97 -22.49 24.21
N GLN A 28 -7.56 -23.20 25.26
CA GLN A 28 -7.83 -22.82 26.64
C GLN A 28 -7.16 -21.49 27.01
N GLU A 29 -5.91 -21.30 26.59
CA GLU A 29 -5.14 -20.08 26.85
C GLU A 29 -5.72 -18.87 26.12
N LEU A 30 -6.03 -19.02 24.84
CA LEU A 30 -6.65 -17.98 24.02
C LEU A 30 -8.14 -17.76 24.35
N LYS A 31 -8.78 -18.72 25.03
CA LYS A 31 -10.22 -18.76 25.35
C LYS A 31 -11.10 -18.70 24.10
N VAL A 32 -10.70 -19.38 23.03
CA VAL A 32 -11.44 -19.50 21.77
C VAL A 32 -11.37 -20.93 21.23
N GLU A 33 -12.39 -21.33 20.47
CA GLU A 33 -12.38 -22.57 19.69
C GLU A 33 -11.84 -22.23 18.29
N LEU A 34 -10.72 -22.82 17.88
CA LEU A 34 -10.12 -22.59 16.56
C LEU A 34 -11.01 -23.23 15.47
N PRO A 35 -11.07 -22.65 14.25
CA PRO A 35 -11.79 -23.26 13.14
C PRO A 35 -11.21 -24.64 12.83
N GLU A 36 -12.07 -25.63 12.59
CA GLU A 36 -11.64 -26.99 12.23
C GLU A 36 -10.75 -26.98 10.96
N SER A 37 -11.08 -26.12 9.99
CA SER A 37 -10.27 -25.91 8.79
C SER A 37 -8.88 -25.33 9.07
N TYR A 38 -8.72 -24.55 10.13
CA TYR A 38 -7.42 -24.05 10.59
C TYR A 38 -6.59 -25.17 11.20
N ILE A 39 -7.18 -25.94 12.13
CA ILE A 39 -6.52 -27.08 12.78
C ILE A 39 -6.07 -28.09 11.72
N ASN A 40 -6.98 -28.49 10.82
CA ASN A 40 -6.69 -29.45 9.75
C ASN A 40 -5.57 -28.99 8.81
N LEU A 41 -5.40 -27.67 8.62
CA LEU A 41 -4.31 -27.12 7.82
C LEU A 41 -3.00 -27.14 8.61
N MET A 42 -3.02 -26.71 9.87
CA MET A 42 -1.84 -26.66 10.74
C MET A 42 -1.31 -28.06 11.11
N SER A 43 -2.18 -29.07 11.17
CA SER A 43 -1.77 -30.47 11.32
C SER A 43 -0.99 -31.01 10.10
N LYS A 44 -1.15 -30.40 8.92
CA LYS A 44 -0.34 -30.75 7.73
C LYS A 44 0.98 -30.01 7.72
N ARG A 45 0.95 -28.72 8.10
CA ARG A 45 2.13 -27.86 8.22
C ARG A 45 1.84 -26.74 9.21
N ASN A 46 2.51 -26.75 10.35
CA ASN A 46 2.20 -25.86 11.48
C ASN A 46 2.84 -24.48 11.31
N GLY A 47 2.23 -23.62 10.49
CA GLY A 47 2.78 -22.33 10.11
C GLY A 47 3.69 -22.44 8.89
N PHE A 48 3.57 -21.44 7.99
CA PHE A 48 4.26 -21.42 6.70
C PHE A 48 4.10 -20.09 5.96
N TYR A 49 5.07 -19.77 5.10
CA TYR A 49 4.92 -18.78 4.04
C TYR A 49 3.94 -19.26 2.97
N LEU A 50 3.08 -18.35 2.51
CA LEU A 50 2.08 -18.61 1.48
C LEU A 50 2.70 -18.52 0.08
N LYS A 51 2.35 -19.45 -0.81
CA LYS A 51 2.61 -19.28 -2.26
C LYS A 51 1.68 -18.22 -2.86
N LYS A 52 0.42 -18.23 -2.42
CA LYS A 52 -0.65 -17.30 -2.84
C LYS A 52 -0.75 -16.17 -1.82
N LYS A 53 -0.06 -15.07 -2.09
CA LYS A 53 0.14 -13.99 -1.11
C LYS A 53 -0.89 -12.87 -1.17
N TYR A 54 -1.94 -13.00 -1.98
CA TYR A 54 -2.94 -11.95 -2.13
C TYR A 54 -4.35 -12.45 -1.87
N PHE A 55 -5.17 -11.61 -1.24
CA PHE A 55 -6.60 -11.81 -1.07
C PHE A 55 -7.37 -10.66 -1.75
N PRO A 56 -8.22 -10.92 -2.76
CA PRO A 56 -9.01 -9.87 -3.42
C PRO A 56 -10.03 -9.21 -2.48
N THR A 57 -10.16 -7.89 -2.56
CA THR A 57 -11.17 -7.10 -1.85
C THR A 57 -11.69 -5.99 -2.74
N ALA A 58 -12.94 -5.54 -2.53
CA ALA A 58 -13.47 -4.34 -3.19
C ALA A 58 -13.23 -3.06 -2.38
N THR A 59 -12.69 -3.18 -1.17
CA THR A 59 -12.40 -2.05 -0.28
C THR A 59 -10.91 -1.70 -0.36
N PRO A 60 -10.56 -0.48 -0.80
CA PRO A 60 -9.17 0.00 -0.78
C PRO A 60 -8.57 0.05 0.63
N ASN A 61 -7.26 -0.18 0.73
CA ASN A 61 -6.46 0.02 1.93
C ASN A 61 -5.29 0.99 1.65
N SER A 62 -4.37 1.14 2.59
CA SER A 62 -3.25 2.10 2.53
C SER A 62 -2.30 1.92 1.35
N TRP A 63 -2.25 0.75 0.71
CA TRP A 63 -1.26 0.44 -0.32
C TRP A 63 -1.85 -0.28 -1.56
N ALA A 64 -3.07 -0.79 -1.50
CA ALA A 64 -3.77 -1.40 -2.63
C ALA A 64 -5.26 -1.08 -2.67
N ASN A 65 -5.81 -0.97 -3.88
CA ASN A 65 -7.22 -0.65 -4.08
C ASN A 65 -8.13 -1.87 -4.05
N ASN A 66 -7.61 -3.03 -4.42
CA ASN A 66 -8.39 -4.23 -4.69
C ASN A 66 -7.85 -5.50 -4.04
N SER A 67 -6.88 -5.40 -3.15
CA SER A 67 -6.21 -6.56 -2.57
C SER A 67 -5.65 -6.31 -1.17
N VAL A 68 -5.45 -7.39 -0.44
CA VAL A 68 -4.65 -7.43 0.79
C VAL A 68 -3.51 -8.44 0.58
N TYR A 69 -2.31 -8.11 1.05
CA TYR A 69 -1.11 -8.91 0.99
C TYR A 69 -0.97 -9.71 2.30
N ILE A 70 -0.66 -10.99 2.17
CA ILE A 70 -0.49 -11.93 3.27
C ILE A 70 0.71 -12.80 2.97
N ASP A 71 1.79 -12.63 3.71
CA ASP A 71 3.05 -13.31 3.43
C ASP A 71 3.08 -14.74 4.00
N PHE A 72 2.57 -14.91 5.21
CA PHE A 72 2.61 -16.18 5.94
C PHE A 72 1.36 -16.37 6.81
N LEU A 73 1.19 -17.59 7.32
CA LEU A 73 0.24 -17.90 8.38
C LEU A 73 0.99 -18.40 9.62
N TYR A 74 0.58 -17.94 10.79
CA TYR A 74 1.11 -18.41 12.05
C TYR A 74 0.71 -19.86 12.32
N GLY A 75 1.65 -20.64 12.85
CA GLY A 75 1.35 -21.94 13.43
C GLY A 75 0.57 -21.84 14.75
N ILE A 76 0.00 -22.96 15.16
CA ILE A 76 -0.48 -23.20 16.52
C ILE A 76 0.74 -23.32 17.43
N GLY A 77 0.91 -22.37 18.34
CA GLY A 77 2.04 -22.31 19.27
C GLY A 77 2.53 -20.90 19.56
N GLU A 78 3.78 -20.82 20.02
CA GLU A 78 4.52 -19.62 20.40
C GLU A 78 5.82 -19.45 19.58
N GLU A 79 6.31 -18.21 19.48
CA GLU A 79 7.64 -17.81 19.00
C GLU A 79 8.11 -18.41 17.64
N PRO A 80 7.61 -17.93 16.49
CA PRO A 80 6.39 -17.14 16.31
C PRO A 80 5.15 -18.03 16.15
N GLY A 81 3.98 -17.59 16.63
CA GLY A 81 2.73 -18.35 16.52
C GLY A 81 1.49 -17.59 16.98
N ILE A 82 0.32 -18.23 16.91
CA ILE A 82 -0.96 -17.56 17.25
C ILE A 82 -1.05 -17.08 18.71
N LEU A 83 -0.21 -17.58 19.63
CA LEU A 83 -0.13 -17.03 20.99
C LEU A 83 0.44 -15.61 21.02
N ASP A 84 1.28 -15.24 20.04
CA ASP A 84 1.83 -13.89 19.92
C ASP A 84 0.72 -12.85 19.72
N SER A 85 -0.48 -13.27 19.32
CA SER A 85 -1.66 -12.41 19.25
C SER A 85 -1.93 -11.69 20.57
N ILE A 86 -1.63 -12.28 21.73
CA ILE A 86 -1.82 -11.63 23.04
C ILE A 86 -0.92 -10.41 23.16
N TYR A 87 0.36 -10.56 22.81
CA TYR A 87 1.35 -9.50 22.83
C TYR A 87 1.09 -8.46 21.74
N LEU A 88 0.93 -8.89 20.49
CA LEU A 88 0.72 -8.02 19.32
C LEU A 88 -0.52 -7.14 19.48
N ARG A 89 -1.63 -7.67 20.01
CA ARG A 89 -2.82 -6.86 20.27
C ARG A 89 -2.57 -5.76 21.30
N LYS A 90 -1.75 -6.04 22.32
CA LYS A 90 -1.40 -5.05 23.35
C LYS A 90 -0.50 -3.98 22.76
N GLU A 91 0.53 -4.39 22.02
CA GLU A 91 1.53 -3.51 21.42
C GLU A 91 0.89 -2.53 20.41
N TRP A 92 0.02 -3.06 19.54
CA TRP A 92 -0.60 -2.30 18.46
C TRP A 92 -2.00 -1.76 18.80
N GLY A 93 -2.41 -1.82 20.06
CA GLY A 93 -3.66 -1.22 20.52
C GLY A 93 -4.94 -1.88 20.00
N ILE A 94 -4.89 -3.11 19.51
CA ILE A 94 -6.06 -3.90 19.07
C ILE A 94 -6.85 -4.37 20.30
N ARG A 95 -7.85 -3.58 20.70
CA ARG A 95 -8.52 -3.70 22.01
C ARG A 95 -9.31 -4.99 22.22
N SER A 96 -9.89 -5.56 21.17
CA SER A 96 -10.78 -6.71 21.29
C SER A 96 -9.99 -7.99 21.57
N LYS A 97 -10.30 -8.67 22.69
CA LYS A 97 -9.78 -10.02 22.99
C LYS A 97 -10.38 -11.12 22.13
N LYS A 98 -11.42 -10.80 21.36
CA LYS A 98 -12.10 -11.71 20.42
C LYS A 98 -11.52 -11.65 19.00
N LEU A 99 -10.40 -10.95 18.82
CA LEU A 99 -9.63 -10.94 17.59
C LEU A 99 -8.39 -11.80 17.82
N LEU A 100 -8.20 -12.83 17.01
CA LEU A 100 -7.03 -13.70 17.06
C LEU A 100 -6.19 -13.45 15.81
N ILE A 101 -4.97 -12.97 15.98
CA ILE A 101 -4.05 -12.68 14.87
C ILE A 101 -3.48 -14.00 14.33
N ILE A 102 -3.62 -14.20 13.02
CA ILE A 102 -3.14 -15.39 12.30
C ILE A 102 -2.08 -15.07 11.25
N SER A 103 -1.81 -13.78 11.01
CA SER A 103 -0.69 -13.26 10.22
C SER A 103 -0.46 -11.80 10.62
N ALA A 104 0.79 -11.34 10.63
CA ALA A 104 1.13 -9.98 11.02
C ALA A 104 2.27 -9.42 10.16
N ASP A 105 2.04 -8.24 9.61
CA ASP A 105 3.05 -7.35 9.03
C ASP A 105 2.80 -5.94 9.58
N PRO A 106 3.18 -5.68 10.84
CA PRO A 106 2.73 -4.49 11.54
C PRO A 106 3.07 -3.19 10.77
N PRO A 107 2.12 -2.24 10.65
CA PRO A 107 0.88 -2.07 11.41
C PRO A 107 -0.34 -2.87 10.91
N MET A 108 -0.15 -3.84 10.01
CA MET A 108 -1.21 -4.60 9.36
C MET A 108 -1.34 -6.03 9.90
N PHE A 109 -2.58 -6.50 10.06
CA PHE A 109 -2.88 -7.80 10.68
C PHE A 109 -4.02 -8.53 10.01
N ILE A 110 -3.90 -9.85 9.87
CA ILE A 110 -5.00 -10.75 9.51
C ILE A 110 -5.51 -11.41 10.79
N CYS A 111 -6.81 -11.28 11.06
CA CYS A 111 -7.43 -11.76 12.28
C CYS A 111 -8.62 -12.68 12.02
N LEU A 112 -8.74 -13.72 12.85
CA LEU A 112 -10.01 -14.41 13.07
C LEU A 112 -10.87 -13.58 14.03
N ASP A 113 -12.06 -13.18 13.58
CA ASP A 113 -12.99 -12.33 14.30
C ASP A 113 -14.13 -13.14 14.95
N TYR A 114 -14.02 -13.32 16.26
CA TYR A 114 -15.00 -14.00 17.12
C TYR A 114 -16.00 -13.04 17.78
N ARG A 115 -16.01 -11.74 17.44
CA ARG A 115 -16.89 -10.75 18.10
C ARG A 115 -18.36 -11.16 18.06
N ASN A 116 -18.80 -11.70 16.92
CA ASN A 116 -20.22 -11.94 16.63
C ASN A 116 -20.63 -13.42 16.52
N LYS A 117 -19.71 -14.37 16.37
CA LYS A 117 -20.02 -15.78 16.11
C LYS A 117 -18.90 -16.72 16.53
N LYS A 118 -19.25 -17.98 16.81
CA LYS A 118 -18.29 -19.03 17.17
C LYS A 118 -17.38 -19.43 16.02
N ASN A 119 -17.93 -19.60 14.81
CA ASN A 119 -17.14 -19.80 13.60
C ASN A 119 -16.72 -18.42 13.05
N PRO A 120 -15.48 -17.97 13.29
CA PRO A 120 -15.06 -16.59 13.07
C PRO A 120 -15.01 -16.23 11.59
N SER A 121 -15.25 -14.97 11.26
CA SER A 121 -14.85 -14.42 9.95
C SER A 121 -13.37 -14.10 9.92
N VAL A 122 -12.81 -13.92 8.73
CA VAL A 122 -11.43 -13.41 8.58
C VAL A 122 -11.51 -11.94 8.22
N ILE A 123 -10.75 -11.11 8.93
CA ILE A 123 -10.66 -9.66 8.70
C ILE A 123 -9.20 -9.23 8.55
N PHE A 124 -9.00 -8.15 7.80
CA PHE A 124 -7.77 -7.37 7.76
C PHE A 124 -7.93 -6.14 8.65
N ILE A 125 -6.87 -5.78 9.36
CA ILE A 125 -6.80 -4.59 10.21
C ILE A 125 -5.58 -3.78 9.81
N ASP A 126 -5.78 -2.50 9.52
CA ASP A 126 -4.73 -1.50 9.41
C ASP A 126 -4.87 -0.53 10.59
N VAL A 127 -3.92 -0.60 11.53
CA VAL A 127 -3.95 0.19 12.75
C VAL A 127 -3.67 1.67 12.47
N GLU A 128 -2.82 2.00 11.50
CA GLU A 128 -2.49 3.39 11.17
C GLU A 128 -3.67 4.11 10.51
N GLN A 129 -4.41 3.40 9.64
CA GLN A 129 -5.60 3.96 9.00
C GLN A 129 -6.87 3.83 9.84
N ASN A 130 -6.80 3.15 11.00
CA ASN A 130 -7.96 2.81 11.82
C ASN A 130 -9.06 2.12 10.98
N GLN A 131 -8.65 1.17 10.14
CA GLN A 131 -9.50 0.47 9.17
C GLN A 131 -9.60 -1.02 9.48
N GLU A 132 -10.82 -1.57 9.36
CA GLU A 132 -11.06 -3.01 9.38
C GLU A 132 -11.82 -3.43 8.12
N ILE A 133 -11.31 -4.43 7.40
CA ILE A 133 -11.92 -4.96 6.16
C ILE A 133 -12.26 -6.43 6.37
N LYS A 134 -13.51 -6.81 6.13
CA LYS A 134 -13.91 -8.23 6.16
C LYS A 134 -13.45 -8.91 4.87
N LEU A 135 -12.62 -9.94 4.99
CA LEU A 135 -12.07 -10.70 3.86
C LEU A 135 -12.95 -11.90 3.51
N ALA A 136 -13.33 -12.70 4.50
CA ALA A 136 -14.09 -13.93 4.28
C ALA A 136 -15.08 -14.21 5.40
N ASN A 137 -16.11 -15.02 5.13
CA ASN A 137 -17.05 -15.45 6.15
C ASN A 137 -16.44 -16.48 7.09
N ASP A 138 -15.46 -17.26 6.65
CA ASP A 138 -14.73 -18.20 7.49
C ASP A 138 -13.32 -18.44 6.97
N PHE A 139 -12.54 -19.20 7.74
CA PHE A 139 -11.15 -19.51 7.37
C PHE A 139 -11.02 -20.35 6.10
N GLN A 140 -11.99 -21.23 5.81
CA GLN A 140 -11.93 -22.08 4.62
C GLN A 140 -12.14 -21.27 3.35
N GLU A 141 -13.11 -20.35 3.37
CA GLU A 141 -13.33 -19.38 2.30
C GLU A 141 -12.10 -18.48 2.11
N PHE A 142 -11.49 -18.01 3.20
CA PHE A 142 -10.25 -17.21 3.14
C PHE A 142 -9.12 -17.94 2.40
N ILE A 143 -8.78 -19.15 2.82
CA ILE A 143 -7.71 -19.93 2.19
C ILE A 143 -8.00 -20.24 0.72
N SER A 144 -9.27 -20.49 0.38
CA SER A 144 -9.68 -20.80 -0.98
C SER A 144 -9.69 -19.58 -1.89
N GLY A 145 -9.88 -18.37 -1.32
CA GLY A 145 -9.88 -17.10 -2.02
C GLY A 145 -8.49 -16.50 -2.28
N LEU A 146 -7.43 -17.07 -1.72
CA LEU A 146 -6.06 -16.61 -1.97
C LEU A 146 -5.64 -16.82 -3.44
N VAL A 147 -4.92 -15.84 -3.98
CA VAL A 147 -4.40 -15.84 -5.35
C VAL A 147 -2.90 -15.49 -5.39
N ASN A 148 -2.21 -15.94 -6.43
CA ASN A 148 -0.77 -15.69 -6.63
C ASN A 148 -0.48 -14.27 -7.11
N TYR A 149 -1.44 -13.70 -7.81
CA TYR A 149 -1.32 -12.44 -8.50
C TYR A 149 -2.69 -11.80 -8.55
N ILE A 150 -2.73 -10.50 -8.33
CA ILE A 150 -3.85 -9.63 -8.62
C ILE A 150 -3.28 -8.61 -9.59
N GLU A 151 -3.97 -8.38 -10.72
CA GLU A 151 -3.73 -7.15 -11.45
C GLU A 151 -4.09 -6.04 -10.48
N ASP A 152 -3.08 -5.36 -9.96
CA ASP A 152 -3.30 -4.14 -9.21
C ASP A 152 -4.14 -3.27 -10.14
N VAL A 153 -5.41 -3.13 -9.78
CA VAL A 153 -6.17 -2.00 -10.25
C VAL A 153 -5.56 -0.88 -9.44
N GLU A 154 -4.37 -0.42 -9.84
CA GLU A 154 -4.06 1.00 -9.73
C GLU A 154 -5.31 1.64 -10.38
N LEU A 155 -6.31 1.98 -9.56
CA LEU A 155 -6.88 3.30 -9.70
C LEU A 155 -5.62 4.15 -9.59
N ASP A 156 -4.99 4.38 -10.75
CA ASP A 156 -4.58 5.69 -11.18
C ASP A 156 -5.28 6.63 -10.19
N SER A 157 -4.55 7.17 -9.21
CA SER A 157 -5.06 8.00 -8.10
C SER A 157 -5.79 9.27 -8.59
N TYR A 158 -6.06 9.28 -9.88
CA TYR A 158 -6.55 10.25 -10.80
C TYR A 158 -8.03 10.11 -11.14
N ASP A 159 -8.74 9.09 -10.67
CA ASP A 159 -10.19 8.95 -10.92
C ASP A 159 -11.02 8.71 -9.64
N LEU A 160 -10.72 9.44 -8.57
CA LEU A 160 -11.80 9.80 -7.65
C LEU A 160 -12.70 10.80 -8.40
N GLU A 161 -13.96 10.47 -8.64
CA GLU A 161 -14.97 11.42 -9.14
C GLU A 161 -15.18 12.51 -8.07
N LEU A 162 -14.30 13.51 -8.08
CA LEU A 162 -14.45 14.72 -7.28
C LEU A 162 -15.70 15.45 -7.75
N SER A 163 -16.50 15.93 -6.80
CA SER A 163 -17.58 16.86 -7.14
C SER A 163 -17.01 18.12 -7.79
N GLU A 164 -17.82 18.81 -8.59
CA GLU A 164 -17.42 20.09 -9.20
C GLU A 164 -16.92 21.10 -8.15
N GLN A 165 -17.49 21.07 -6.95
CA GLN A 165 -17.08 21.93 -5.84
C GLN A 165 -15.70 21.54 -5.31
N GLU A 166 -15.41 20.25 -5.11
CA GLU A 166 -14.08 19.81 -4.67
C GLU A 166 -13.01 20.12 -5.70
N ILE A 167 -13.32 19.97 -6.99
CA ILE A 167 -12.41 20.35 -8.09
C ILE A 167 -12.08 21.85 -8.00
N LYS A 168 -13.10 22.69 -7.82
CA LYS A 168 -12.94 24.13 -7.67
C LYS A 168 -12.11 24.48 -6.44
N ASP A 169 -12.37 23.84 -5.31
CA ASP A 169 -11.63 24.07 -4.05
C ASP A 169 -10.15 23.70 -4.21
N TYR A 170 -9.82 22.65 -4.95
CA TYR A 170 -8.44 22.28 -5.26
C TYR A 170 -7.74 23.33 -6.12
N TYR A 171 -8.37 23.83 -7.18
CA TYR A 171 -7.80 24.89 -8.01
C TYR A 171 -7.57 26.18 -7.22
N GLU A 172 -8.54 26.61 -6.41
CA GLU A 172 -8.42 27.79 -5.56
C GLU A 172 -7.28 27.64 -4.53
N LYS A 173 -7.13 26.45 -3.97
CA LYS A 173 -6.06 26.15 -3.02
C LYS A 173 -4.68 26.15 -3.67
N ILE A 174 -4.54 25.58 -4.87
CA ILE A 174 -3.30 25.64 -5.63
C ILE A 174 -2.93 27.09 -5.92
N ASP A 175 -3.87 27.89 -6.41
CA ASP A 175 -3.63 29.31 -6.67
C ASP A 175 -3.23 30.09 -5.41
N LEU A 176 -3.91 29.83 -4.28
CA LEU A 176 -3.59 30.47 -3.01
C LEU A 176 -2.16 30.14 -2.54
N VAL A 177 -1.76 28.88 -2.63
CA VAL A 177 -0.41 28.42 -2.24
C VAL A 177 0.65 29.01 -3.18
N MET A 178 0.37 29.09 -4.48
CA MET A 178 1.29 29.71 -5.45
C MET A 178 1.48 31.20 -5.20
N GLN A 179 0.41 31.92 -4.85
CA GLN A 179 0.49 33.36 -4.62
C GLN A 179 1.14 33.72 -3.28
N LYS A 180 0.79 32.99 -2.21
CA LYS A 180 1.17 33.38 -0.83
C LYS A 180 2.27 32.51 -0.22
N GLY A 181 2.51 31.32 -0.77
CA GLY A 181 3.42 30.33 -0.22
C GLY A 181 4.89 30.72 -0.33
N LYS A 182 5.65 30.29 0.67
CA LYS A 182 7.12 30.20 0.59
C LYS A 182 7.51 28.98 -0.26
N PRO A 183 8.70 28.94 -0.88
CA PRO A 183 9.11 27.81 -1.70
C PRO A 183 8.99 26.44 -1.01
N GLY A 184 9.31 26.34 0.29
CA GLY A 184 9.16 25.07 1.03
C GLY A 184 7.71 24.68 1.35
N GLU A 185 6.78 25.64 1.40
CA GLU A 185 5.35 25.38 1.56
C GLU A 185 4.74 24.90 0.23
N ILE A 186 5.16 25.54 -0.87
CA ILE A 186 4.83 25.13 -2.24
C ILE A 186 5.33 23.71 -2.49
N ASP A 187 6.57 23.40 -2.13
CA ASP A 187 7.18 22.07 -2.28
C ASP A 187 6.38 21.00 -1.55
N ARG A 188 6.12 21.22 -0.25
CA ARG A 188 5.35 20.30 0.58
C ARG A 188 3.94 20.10 0.04
N PHE A 189 3.32 21.15 -0.48
CA PHE A 189 2.01 21.05 -1.09
C PHE A 189 2.07 20.30 -2.42
N PHE A 190 3.11 20.52 -3.22
CA PHE A 190 3.32 19.80 -4.47
C PHE A 190 3.48 18.30 -4.23
N THR A 191 4.29 17.87 -3.25
CA THR A 191 4.40 16.46 -2.86
C THR A 191 3.05 15.83 -2.53
N LYS A 192 2.13 16.57 -1.90
CA LYS A 192 0.77 16.08 -1.65
C LYS A 192 -0.05 15.96 -2.93
N ILE A 193 0.06 16.94 -3.83
CA ILE A 193 -0.64 16.93 -5.12
C ILE A 193 -0.15 15.78 -6.02
N LEU A 194 1.12 15.38 -5.94
CA LEU A 194 1.65 14.22 -6.68
C LEU A 194 0.92 12.90 -6.36
N SER A 195 0.26 12.81 -5.21
CA SER A 195 -0.56 11.66 -4.81
C SER A 195 -2.06 11.86 -5.08
N THR A 196 -2.43 12.81 -5.96
CA THR A 196 -3.84 13.13 -6.31
C THR A 196 -4.12 12.88 -7.80
N ASN A 197 -4.72 13.84 -8.52
CA ASN A 197 -5.16 13.77 -9.93
C ASN A 197 -4.11 14.33 -10.93
N LYS A 198 -3.94 13.71 -12.12
CA LYS A 198 -3.04 14.16 -13.23
C LYS A 198 -3.36 15.60 -13.60
N GLU A 199 -4.64 15.99 -13.60
CA GLU A 199 -5.08 17.35 -13.90
C GLU A 199 -4.57 18.36 -12.86
N PHE A 200 -4.60 18.02 -11.58
CA PHE A 200 -4.05 18.89 -10.53
C PHE A 200 -2.54 18.94 -10.55
N ILE A 201 -1.88 17.82 -10.84
CA ILE A 201 -0.42 17.78 -11.02
C ILE A 201 -0.02 18.67 -12.20
N ARG A 202 -0.71 18.53 -13.34
CA ARG A 202 -0.49 19.36 -14.53
C ARG A 202 -0.71 20.82 -14.20
N PHE A 203 -1.82 21.17 -13.54
CA PHE A 203 -2.10 22.55 -13.14
C PHE A 203 -1.04 23.10 -12.18
N MET A 204 -0.57 22.29 -11.23
CA MET A 204 0.49 22.68 -10.31
C MET A 204 1.82 22.92 -11.04
N VAL A 205 2.19 22.05 -11.98
CA VAL A 205 3.39 22.20 -12.84
C VAL A 205 3.30 23.47 -13.67
N GLU A 206 2.14 23.75 -14.25
CA GLU A 206 1.86 24.98 -15.01
C GLU A 206 2.04 26.26 -14.17
N LYS A 207 1.67 26.21 -12.89
CA LYS A 207 1.89 27.35 -11.98
C LYS A 207 3.35 27.45 -11.54
N MET A 208 3.98 26.33 -11.22
CA MET A 208 5.37 26.30 -10.78
C MET A 208 6.33 26.77 -11.88
N ARG A 209 6.09 26.41 -13.15
CA ARG A 209 6.95 26.81 -14.28
C ARG A 209 6.92 28.33 -14.55
N GLN A 210 5.84 29.00 -14.14
CA GLN A 210 5.64 30.45 -14.31
C GLN A 210 6.03 31.25 -13.06
N HIS A 211 6.49 30.59 -11.99
CA HIS A 211 6.69 31.26 -10.71
C HIS A 211 7.97 32.10 -10.71
N GLU A 212 7.89 33.35 -10.23
CA GLU A 212 9.06 34.25 -10.14
C GLU A 212 10.24 33.76 -9.26
N LYS A 213 10.05 32.76 -8.39
CA LYS A 213 11.04 32.36 -7.37
C LYS A 213 11.92 31.22 -7.90
N PRO A 214 13.25 31.39 -8.03
CA PRO A 214 14.14 30.35 -8.54
C PRO A 214 14.08 29.01 -7.77
N LYS A 215 13.83 29.06 -6.46
CA LYS A 215 13.72 27.84 -5.65
C LYS A 215 12.49 27.00 -6.00
N VAL A 216 11.41 27.62 -6.48
CA VAL A 216 10.22 26.90 -6.97
C VAL A 216 10.54 26.18 -8.28
N HIS A 217 11.28 26.85 -9.18
CA HIS A 217 11.77 26.20 -10.41
C HIS A 217 12.70 25.02 -10.12
N PHE A 218 13.59 25.16 -9.13
CA PHE A 218 14.45 24.06 -8.71
C PHE A 218 13.63 22.83 -8.26
N ASN A 219 12.59 23.04 -7.45
CA ASN A 219 11.73 21.95 -6.99
C ASN A 219 10.95 21.31 -8.14
N LEU A 220 10.45 22.12 -9.09
CA LEU A 220 9.85 21.61 -10.32
C LEU A 220 10.84 20.74 -11.11
N LEU A 221 12.08 21.21 -11.28
CA LEU A 221 13.11 20.49 -12.05
C LEU A 221 13.48 19.15 -11.43
N LEU A 222 13.53 19.04 -10.10
CA LEU A 222 13.72 17.75 -9.43
C LEU A 222 12.64 16.75 -9.84
N PHE A 223 11.38 17.17 -9.84
CA PHE A 223 10.27 16.33 -10.28
C PHE A 223 10.35 15.98 -11.77
N LEU A 224 10.70 16.94 -12.63
CA LEU A 224 10.86 16.67 -14.07
C LEU A 224 12.01 15.71 -14.37
N LEU A 225 13.06 15.69 -13.55
CA LEU A 225 14.14 14.69 -13.66
C LEU A 225 13.64 13.29 -13.33
N CYS A 226 12.92 13.11 -12.22
CA CYS A 226 12.28 11.81 -11.92
C CYS A 226 11.38 11.35 -13.08
N CYS A 227 10.65 12.29 -13.70
CA CYS A 227 9.87 12.00 -14.91
C CYS A 227 10.75 11.57 -16.09
N ALA A 228 11.87 12.26 -16.33
CA ALA A 228 12.80 11.91 -17.40
C ALA A 228 13.43 10.52 -17.20
N GLU A 229 13.70 10.12 -15.96
CA GLU A 229 14.27 8.82 -15.59
C GLU A 229 13.23 7.68 -15.63
N GLY A 230 11.94 8.00 -15.77
CA GLY A 230 10.85 7.03 -15.89
C GLY A 230 10.18 6.67 -14.57
N GLU A 231 10.52 7.36 -13.48
CA GLU A 231 9.94 7.13 -12.15
C GLU A 231 8.50 7.68 -12.04
N ASN A 232 8.04 8.47 -13.01
CA ASN A 232 6.73 9.10 -12.96
C ASN A 232 5.56 8.20 -13.37
N LYS A 233 5.78 6.94 -13.78
CA LYS A 233 4.73 5.99 -14.19
C LYS A 233 3.63 6.59 -15.12
N GLY A 234 3.96 7.59 -15.96
CA GLY A 234 2.97 8.24 -16.83
C GLY A 234 2.08 9.31 -16.17
N ILE A 235 2.48 9.88 -15.01
CA ILE A 235 1.88 11.09 -14.42
C ILE A 235 1.85 12.24 -15.45
N ILE A 236 2.95 12.41 -16.17
CA ILE A 236 3.15 13.38 -17.26
C ILE A 236 3.55 12.58 -18.49
N ASP A 237 2.87 12.81 -19.62
CA ASP A 237 3.20 12.16 -20.88
C ASP A 237 4.53 12.67 -21.44
N ASP A 238 5.23 11.80 -22.17
CA ASP A 238 6.58 12.08 -22.65
C ASP A 238 6.63 13.22 -23.68
N THR A 239 5.52 13.50 -24.38
CA THR A 239 5.45 14.62 -25.34
C THR A 239 5.43 15.94 -24.58
N TYR A 240 4.54 16.08 -23.60
CA TYR A 240 4.45 17.26 -22.76
C TYR A 240 5.72 17.47 -21.92
N LEU A 241 6.32 16.39 -21.39
CA LEU A 241 7.60 16.46 -20.68
C LEU A 241 8.71 17.00 -21.57
N LEU A 242 8.81 16.49 -22.81
CA LEU A 242 9.80 16.94 -23.78
C LEU A 242 9.62 18.42 -24.14
N GLU A 243 8.39 18.87 -24.37
CA GLU A 243 8.07 20.28 -24.64
C GLU A 243 8.50 21.18 -23.47
N LEU A 244 8.11 20.82 -22.25
CA LEU A 244 8.40 21.58 -21.05
C LEU A 244 9.91 21.69 -20.77
N LEU A 245 10.63 20.57 -20.88
CA LEU A 245 12.07 20.57 -20.69
C LEU A 245 12.80 21.37 -21.78
N ASN A 246 12.34 21.31 -23.04
CA ASN A 246 12.86 22.14 -24.13
C ASN A 246 12.62 23.63 -23.87
N GLU A 247 11.46 24.02 -23.36
CA GLU A 247 11.17 25.39 -22.96
C GLU A 247 12.14 25.86 -21.85
N LEU A 248 12.24 25.10 -20.75
CA LEU A 248 13.07 25.45 -19.61
C LEU A 248 14.57 25.45 -19.93
N SER A 249 15.01 24.65 -20.91
CA SER A 249 16.39 24.68 -21.44
C SER A 249 16.76 26.02 -22.08
N ARG A 250 15.78 26.86 -22.44
CA ARG A 250 15.99 28.21 -22.97
C ARG A 250 15.95 29.30 -21.89
N SER A 251 15.82 28.91 -20.62
CA SER A 251 15.79 29.86 -19.51
C SER A 251 17.06 30.71 -19.43
N LYS A 252 16.88 31.98 -19.04
CA LYS A 252 18.00 32.89 -18.72
C LYS A 252 18.68 32.51 -17.41
N ASN A 253 17.99 31.80 -16.53
CA ASN A 253 18.59 31.27 -15.30
C ASN A 253 19.45 30.05 -15.66
N ARG A 254 20.76 30.18 -15.38
CA ARG A 254 21.75 29.14 -15.69
C ARG A 254 21.41 27.80 -15.04
N ASP A 255 21.05 27.79 -13.77
CA ASP A 255 20.77 26.54 -13.04
C ASP A 255 19.55 25.83 -13.63
N VAL A 256 18.51 26.59 -13.96
CA VAL A 256 17.31 26.04 -14.62
C VAL A 256 17.64 25.44 -15.98
N ARG A 257 18.42 26.15 -16.79
CA ARG A 257 18.84 25.68 -18.12
C ARG A 257 19.69 24.42 -18.02
N ASP A 258 20.76 24.47 -17.23
CA ASP A 258 21.76 23.39 -17.17
C ASP A 258 21.10 22.11 -16.62
N PHE A 259 20.21 22.24 -15.64
CA PHE A 259 19.43 21.12 -15.10
C PHE A 259 18.43 20.56 -16.12
N SER A 260 17.70 21.43 -16.83
CA SER A 260 16.76 21.00 -17.88
C SER A 260 17.46 20.25 -19.02
N LEU A 261 18.65 20.70 -19.42
CA LEU A 261 19.48 20.02 -20.43
C LEU A 261 19.93 18.64 -19.95
N HIS A 262 20.23 18.49 -18.65
CA HIS A 262 20.53 17.19 -18.07
C HIS A 262 19.30 16.27 -18.09
N SER A 263 18.14 16.75 -17.65
CA SER A 263 16.89 15.97 -17.72
C SER A 263 16.51 15.59 -19.15
N LEU A 264 16.70 16.48 -20.14
CA LEU A 264 16.50 16.15 -21.56
C LEU A 264 17.38 14.99 -22.02
N LYS A 265 18.64 14.96 -21.57
CA LYS A 265 19.56 13.88 -21.90
C LYS A 265 19.07 12.54 -21.35
N GLU A 266 18.59 12.51 -20.10
CA GLU A 266 18.04 11.28 -19.51
C GLU A 266 16.73 10.87 -20.21
N LEU A 267 15.87 11.82 -20.55
CA LEU A 267 14.64 11.55 -21.30
C LEU A 267 14.94 10.96 -22.69
N ASN A 268 15.85 11.57 -23.45
CA ASN A 268 16.24 11.08 -24.78
C ASN A 268 16.85 9.67 -24.70
N LYS A 269 17.68 9.43 -23.68
CA LYS A 269 18.24 8.11 -23.39
C LYS A 269 17.14 7.08 -23.07
N ARG A 270 16.13 7.44 -22.28
CA ARG A 270 14.97 6.58 -21.99
C ARG A 270 14.14 6.29 -23.24
N LEU A 271 13.94 7.30 -24.10
CA LEU A 271 13.13 7.20 -25.31
C LEU A 271 13.88 6.62 -26.52
N ASN A 272 15.19 6.42 -26.43
CA ASN A 272 16.06 6.02 -27.54
C ASN A 272 15.96 6.94 -28.78
N ILE A 273 15.94 8.25 -28.57
CA ILE A 273 15.89 9.30 -29.62
C ILE A 273 17.10 10.23 -29.58
#